data_AF-A0A9D9L7V1-F1
#
_entry.id   AF-A0A9D9L7V1-F1
#
_cell.length_a   1.000
_cell.length_b   1.000
_cell.length_c   1.000
_cell.angle_alpha   90.00
_cell.angle_beta   90.00
_cell.angle_gamma   90.00
#
_symmetry.space_group_name_H-M   'P 1'
#
loop_
_entity.id
_entity.type
_entity.pdbx_description
1 polymer ?
#
loop_
_entity_poly.entity_id
_entity_poly.type
_entity_poly.pdbx_seq_one_letter_code
_entity_poly.pdbx_strand_id
1 'polypeptide(L)'
;MGMNIGYLTANRTSSGDECYTPFYAVEPLLEFLPKDKTIWCPFDEEWSAFNQLLSEKGFNVVRSSLKEGQDFFEYEPNNWDILASNPPFSKKDEILKRAISFQKPFALLLPVNSIQSKKRYEIWGNNIQMLCFDGRISYHTHGNMQQAMNGIHFGSAYFCRDILPTKLELRQLVKYDRPLVTLSDGGDE
;
A
#
# COMPACT_ATOMS: atom_id res chain seq x y z
N MET A 1 30.43 4.33 -14.87
CA MET A 1 29.05 3.98 -14.49
C MET A 1 29.05 3.74 -13.00
N GLY A 2 28.36 4.58 -12.21
CA GLY A 2 28.29 4.40 -10.76
C GLY A 2 27.66 3.06 -10.42
N MET A 3 28.36 2.22 -9.66
CA MET A 3 27.80 0.98 -9.11
C MET A 3 26.57 1.34 -8.29
N ASN A 4 25.40 0.87 -8.73
CA ASN A 4 24.16 1.03 -7.98
C ASN A 4 24.14 0.00 -6.83
N ILE A 5 24.95 0.25 -5.81
CA ILE A 5 25.16 -0.65 -4.65
C ILE A 5 23.81 -0.99 -4.00
N GLY A 6 22.87 -0.04 -3.95
CA GLY A 6 21.53 -0.26 -3.40
C GLY A 6 20.66 -1.26 -4.15
N TYR A 7 20.82 -1.39 -5.47
CA TYR A 7 20.12 -2.44 -6.23
C TYR A 7 20.71 -3.83 -5.98
N LEU A 8 22.03 -3.90 -5.77
CA LEU A 8 22.75 -5.14 -5.49
C LEU A 8 22.52 -5.64 -4.06
N THR A 9 22.18 -4.75 -3.13
CA THR A 9 21.84 -5.07 -1.73
C THR A 9 20.34 -5.07 -1.45
N ALA A 10 19.48 -4.90 -2.46
CA ALA A 10 18.03 -4.95 -2.31
C ALA A 10 17.62 -6.37 -1.87
N ASN A 11 17.51 -6.53 -0.55
CA ASN A 11 17.25 -7.78 0.13
C ASN A 11 15.90 -8.33 -0.34
N ARG A 12 15.91 -9.54 -0.89
CA ARG A 12 14.69 -10.30 -1.26
C ARG A 12 14.13 -11.08 -0.05
N THR A 13 14.38 -10.58 1.15
CA THR A 13 14.05 -11.21 2.44
C THR A 13 12.87 -10.51 3.10
N SER A 14 12.40 -11.06 4.23
CA SER A 14 11.31 -10.57 5.11
C SER A 14 11.35 -9.08 5.42
N SER A 15 12.51 -8.42 5.29
CA SER A 15 12.67 -6.96 5.41
C SER A 15 11.83 -6.14 4.42
N GLY A 16 11.49 -6.69 3.26
CA GLY A 16 10.58 -6.04 2.30
C GLY A 16 9.12 -5.99 2.77
N ASP A 17 8.76 -6.77 3.81
CA ASP A 17 7.41 -6.78 4.39
C ASP A 17 7.28 -5.76 5.55
N GLU A 18 8.36 -5.06 5.92
CA GLU A 18 8.38 -4.01 6.95
C GLU A 18 8.30 -2.58 6.36
N CYS A 19 7.64 -2.43 5.22
CA CYS A 19 7.47 -1.13 4.56
C CYS A 19 6.12 -0.53 4.93
N TYR A 20 6.05 0.29 6.00
CA TYR A 20 4.79 0.93 6.41
C TYR A 20 4.60 2.27 5.71
N THR A 21 3.41 2.44 5.13
CA THR A 21 3.09 3.56 4.24
C THR A 21 2.96 4.87 5.03
N PRO A 22 3.63 5.96 4.63
CA PRO A 22 3.40 7.28 5.22
C PRO A 22 2.09 7.88 4.69
N PHE A 23 1.51 8.81 5.45
CA PHE A 23 0.24 9.48 5.10
C PHE A 23 0.25 10.14 3.72
N TYR A 24 1.32 10.85 3.38
CA TYR A 24 1.44 11.53 2.08
C TYR A 24 1.39 10.56 0.87
N ALA A 25 1.67 9.27 1.07
CA ALA A 25 1.60 8.26 0.02
C ALA A 25 0.20 7.66 -0.13
N VAL A 26 -0.68 7.84 0.86
CA VAL A 26 -2.09 7.44 0.80
C VAL A 26 -2.95 8.57 0.21
N GLU A 27 -2.61 9.84 0.50
CA GLU A 27 -3.37 11.02 0.05
C GLU A 27 -3.73 11.06 -1.45
N PRO A 28 -2.85 10.67 -2.39
CA PRO A 28 -3.21 10.68 -3.81
C PRO A 28 -4.39 9.77 -4.17
N LEU A 29 -4.69 8.73 -3.36
CA LEU A 29 -5.87 7.89 -3.59
C LEU A 29 -7.18 8.61 -3.30
N LEU A 30 -7.17 9.67 -2.48
CA LEU A 30 -8.39 10.40 -2.10
C LEU A 30 -9.08 11.05 -3.31
N GLU A 31 -8.34 11.32 -4.39
CA GLU A 31 -8.87 11.84 -5.66
C GLU A 31 -9.78 10.83 -6.37
N PHE A 32 -9.55 9.53 -6.16
CA PHE A 32 -10.15 8.46 -6.96
C PHE A 32 -11.09 7.57 -6.16
N LEU A 33 -11.01 7.60 -4.83
CA LEU A 33 -11.86 6.81 -3.96
C LEU A 33 -13.24 7.49 -3.77
N PRO A 34 -14.34 6.79 -4.08
CA PRO A 34 -15.69 7.30 -3.85
C PRO A 34 -16.09 7.26 -2.36
N LYS A 35 -16.85 8.27 -1.91
CA LYS A 35 -17.26 8.45 -0.50
C LYS A 35 -18.39 7.54 -0.04
N ASP A 36 -19.20 7.08 -0.97
CA ASP A 36 -20.36 6.21 -0.74
C ASP A 36 -20.00 4.72 -0.70
N LYS A 37 -18.71 4.37 -0.81
CA LYS A 37 -18.22 3.00 -0.83
C LYS A 37 -17.47 2.63 0.44
N THR A 38 -17.49 1.35 0.76
CA THR A 38 -16.73 0.77 1.86
C THR A 38 -15.36 0.29 1.37
N ILE A 39 -14.30 0.85 1.93
CA ILE A 39 -12.91 0.53 1.58
C ILE A 39 -12.40 -0.53 2.55
N TRP A 40 -11.95 -1.66 2.01
CA TRP A 40 -11.27 -2.70 2.75
C TRP A 40 -9.76 -2.49 2.72
N CYS A 41 -9.16 -2.42 3.91
CA CYS A 41 -7.72 -2.28 4.14
C CYS A 41 -7.16 -3.58 4.79
N PRO A 42 -6.84 -4.62 3.99
CA PRO A 42 -6.61 -5.97 4.49
C PRO A 42 -5.27 -6.26 5.18
N PHE A 43 -4.34 -5.32 5.16
CA PHE A 43 -2.98 -5.48 5.69
C PHE A 43 -2.68 -4.44 6.77
N ASP A 44 -3.74 -3.87 7.34
CA ASP A 44 -3.69 -2.61 8.07
C ASP A 44 -4.09 -2.79 9.52
N GLU A 45 -3.22 -2.28 10.37
CA GLU A 45 -3.44 -2.12 11.81
C GLU A 45 -4.16 -0.79 12.08
N GLU A 46 -4.65 -0.58 13.31
CA GLU A 46 -5.30 0.69 13.68
C GLU A 46 -4.40 1.90 13.40
N TRP A 47 -3.10 1.77 13.66
CA TRP A 47 -2.11 2.81 13.45
C TRP A 47 -1.71 3.00 11.98
N SER A 48 -2.21 2.21 11.03
CA SER A 48 -1.78 2.37 9.64
C SER A 48 -2.27 3.70 9.06
N ALA A 49 -1.48 4.28 8.16
CA ALA A 49 -1.88 5.51 7.48
C ALA A 49 -3.14 5.33 6.63
N PHE A 50 -3.39 4.13 6.06
CA PHE A 50 -4.62 3.85 5.32
C PHE A 50 -5.83 3.96 6.24
N ASN A 51 -5.82 3.25 7.37
CA ASN A 51 -6.93 3.26 8.31
C ASN A 51 -7.17 4.66 8.88
N GLN A 52 -6.12 5.31 9.39
CA GLN A 52 -6.22 6.63 10.01
C GLN A 52 -6.68 7.69 9.00
N LEU A 53 -5.98 7.83 7.87
CA LEU A 53 -6.26 8.91 6.92
C LEU A 53 -7.63 8.76 6.27
N LEU A 54 -8.00 7.55 5.83
CA LEU A 54 -9.29 7.35 5.18
C LEU A 54 -10.44 7.62 6.16
N SER A 55 -10.31 7.17 7.40
CA SER A 55 -11.29 7.46 8.46
C SER A 55 -11.37 8.96 8.77
N GLU A 56 -10.24 9.65 8.93
CA GLU A 56 -10.17 11.10 9.14
C GLU A 56 -10.82 11.90 8.01
N LYS A 57 -10.71 11.41 6.77
CA LYS A 57 -11.34 12.04 5.61
C LYS A 57 -12.81 11.65 5.46
N GLY A 58 -13.37 10.84 6.35
CA GLY A 58 -14.79 10.47 6.35
C GLY A 58 -15.14 9.41 5.29
N PHE A 59 -14.23 8.51 4.98
CA PHE A 59 -14.57 7.29 4.23
C PHE A 59 -15.10 6.20 5.15
N ASN A 60 -15.92 5.29 4.62
CA ASN A 60 -16.27 4.05 5.31
C ASN A 60 -15.11 3.07 5.15
N VAL A 61 -14.44 2.72 6.25
CA VAL A 61 -13.26 1.84 6.24
C VAL A 61 -13.53 0.60 7.06
N VAL A 62 -13.19 -0.55 6.51
CA VAL A 62 -13.06 -1.82 7.23
C VAL A 62 -11.62 -2.25 7.08
N ARG A 63 -10.88 -2.36 8.19
CA ARG A 63 -9.52 -2.91 8.17
C ARG A 63 -9.52 -4.37 8.60
N SER A 64 -8.46 -5.08 8.26
CA SER A 64 -8.16 -6.38 8.85
C SER A 64 -6.67 -6.58 9.03
N SER A 65 -6.28 -7.31 10.07
CA SER A 65 -4.89 -7.52 10.43
C SER A 65 -4.61 -8.97 10.84
N LEU A 66 -3.36 -9.40 10.67
CA LEU A 66 -2.91 -10.72 11.14
C LEU A 66 -2.98 -10.85 12.66
N LYS A 67 -2.81 -9.75 13.41
CA LYS A 67 -2.89 -9.77 14.88
C LYS A 67 -4.29 -10.14 15.39
N GLU A 68 -5.31 -9.83 14.60
CA GLU A 68 -6.71 -10.16 14.92
C GLU A 68 -7.14 -11.52 14.33
N GLY A 69 -6.19 -12.29 13.79
CA GLY A 69 -6.47 -13.57 13.13
C GLY A 69 -7.17 -13.44 11.78
N GLN A 70 -7.21 -12.23 11.20
CA GLN A 70 -7.89 -11.94 9.95
C GLN A 70 -6.88 -11.95 8.79
N ASP A 71 -6.38 -13.15 8.47
CA ASP A 71 -5.43 -13.33 7.36
C ASP A 71 -6.10 -13.03 6.02
N PHE A 72 -5.54 -12.11 5.23
CA PHE A 72 -6.03 -11.81 3.88
C PHE A 72 -6.22 -13.05 3.01
N PHE A 73 -5.52 -14.17 3.22
CA PHE A 73 -5.72 -15.39 2.42
C PHE A 73 -6.90 -16.26 2.85
N GLU A 74 -7.50 -16.01 4.00
CA GLU A 74 -8.60 -16.82 4.54
C GLU A 74 -9.81 -15.98 4.94
N TYR A 75 -9.59 -14.71 5.27
CA TYR A 75 -10.59 -13.76 5.74
C TYR A 75 -11.08 -12.83 4.62
N GLU A 76 -12.38 -12.56 4.64
CA GLU A 76 -13.03 -11.53 3.85
C GLU A 76 -14.12 -10.89 4.72
N PRO A 77 -14.19 -9.54 4.82
CA PRO A 77 -15.26 -8.90 5.57
C PRO A 77 -16.61 -9.03 4.85
N ASN A 78 -17.70 -9.06 5.61
CA ASN A 78 -19.04 -9.25 5.05
C ASN A 78 -19.46 -8.15 4.05
N ASN A 79 -19.05 -6.90 4.28
CA ASN A 79 -19.45 -5.76 3.46
C ASN A 79 -18.21 -4.93 3.10
N TRP A 80 -17.92 -4.85 1.80
CA TRP A 80 -16.85 -4.01 1.24
C TRP A 80 -17.04 -3.87 -0.27
N ASP A 81 -16.54 -2.77 -0.82
CA ASP A 81 -16.67 -2.43 -2.24
C ASP A 81 -15.32 -2.31 -2.96
N ILE A 82 -14.30 -1.75 -2.27
CA ILE A 82 -13.01 -1.42 -2.86
C ILE A 82 -11.90 -1.91 -1.94
N LEU A 83 -10.84 -2.52 -2.49
CA LEU A 83 -9.66 -2.89 -1.72
C LEU A 83 -8.58 -1.81 -1.90
N ALA A 84 -8.08 -1.21 -0.82
CA ALA A 84 -6.96 -0.26 -0.90
C ALA A 84 -5.97 -0.46 0.25
N SER A 85 -4.72 -0.81 -0.04
CA SER A 85 -3.70 -1.05 0.99
C SER A 85 -2.28 -1.16 0.41
N ASN A 86 -1.29 -1.30 1.29
CA ASN A 86 0.09 -1.66 0.99
C ASN A 86 0.39 -3.10 1.47
N PRO A 87 0.32 -4.10 0.58
CA PRO A 87 0.52 -5.51 0.91
C PRO A 87 1.98 -5.86 1.25
N PRO A 88 2.21 -6.99 1.95
CA PRO A 88 3.55 -7.57 2.04
C PRO A 88 4.07 -7.94 0.65
N PHE A 89 5.25 -7.44 0.31
CA PHE A 89 5.80 -7.57 -1.04
C PHE A 89 6.27 -8.98 -1.36
N SER A 90 6.56 -9.81 -0.35
CA SER A 90 6.97 -11.21 -0.53
C SER A 90 5.86 -12.09 -1.13
N LYS A 91 4.59 -11.76 -0.87
CA LYS A 91 3.41 -12.53 -1.32
C LYS A 91 2.61 -11.87 -2.44
N LYS A 92 3.18 -10.87 -3.11
CA LYS A 92 2.46 -10.00 -4.08
C LYS A 92 1.71 -10.76 -5.18
N ASP A 93 2.29 -11.82 -5.75
CA ASP A 93 1.65 -12.55 -6.86
C ASP A 93 0.35 -13.24 -6.40
N GLU A 94 0.35 -13.78 -5.18
CA GLU A 94 -0.79 -14.50 -4.60
C GLU A 94 -1.85 -13.52 -4.13
N ILE A 95 -1.42 -12.36 -3.59
CA ILE A 95 -2.30 -11.27 -3.23
C ILE A 95 -3.04 -10.72 -4.45
N LEU A 96 -2.32 -10.51 -5.56
CA LEU A 96 -2.91 -10.01 -6.80
C LEU A 96 -3.92 -10.99 -7.40
N LYS A 97 -3.64 -12.29 -7.38
CA LYS A 97 -4.61 -13.31 -7.83
C LYS A 97 -5.90 -13.23 -7.02
N ARG A 98 -5.80 -13.14 -5.69
CA ARG A 98 -6.98 -13.04 -4.81
C ARG A 98 -7.73 -11.72 -5.00
N ALA A 99 -7.00 -10.60 -5.06
CA ALA A 99 -7.60 -9.28 -5.31
C ALA A 99 -8.42 -9.28 -6.61
N ILE A 100 -7.89 -9.90 -7.67
CA ILE A 100 -8.58 -10.04 -8.95
C ILE A 100 -9.78 -11.00 -8.87
N SER A 101 -9.69 -12.09 -8.09
CA SER A 101 -10.79 -13.06 -7.98
C SER A 101 -12.05 -12.47 -7.36
N PHE A 102 -11.92 -11.40 -6.56
CA PHE A 102 -13.07 -10.69 -6.00
C PHE A 102 -13.89 -9.93 -7.03
N GLN A 103 -13.35 -9.68 -8.23
CA GLN A 103 -14.02 -8.90 -9.28
C GLN A 103 -14.51 -7.52 -8.79
N LYS A 104 -13.77 -6.94 -7.84
CA LYS A 104 -14.02 -5.62 -7.27
C LYS A 104 -12.85 -4.68 -7.54
N PRO A 105 -13.07 -3.35 -7.58
CA PRO A 105 -11.99 -2.39 -7.74
C PRO A 105 -10.94 -2.51 -6.64
N PHE A 106 -9.69 -2.28 -7.00
CA PHE A 106 -8.60 -2.24 -6.01
C PHE A 106 -7.50 -1.25 -6.36
N ALA A 107 -6.75 -0.80 -5.34
CA ALA A 107 -5.51 -0.06 -5.43
C ALA A 107 -4.48 -0.66 -4.46
N LEU A 108 -3.48 -1.35 -4.99
CA LEU A 108 -2.42 -1.99 -4.19
C LEU A 108 -1.09 -1.29 -4.41
N LEU A 109 -0.49 -0.75 -3.36
CA LEU A 109 0.82 -0.12 -3.43
C LEU A 109 1.90 -1.20 -3.56
N LEU A 110 2.62 -1.22 -4.68
CA LEU A 110 3.65 -2.24 -4.93
C LEU A 110 4.93 -1.61 -5.51
N PRO A 111 6.08 -2.29 -5.38
CA PRO A 111 7.28 -1.90 -6.11
C PRO A 111 6.99 -1.83 -7.61
N VAL A 112 7.46 -0.79 -8.30
CA VAL A 112 7.18 -0.54 -9.73
C VAL A 112 7.60 -1.72 -10.62
N ASN A 113 8.67 -2.43 -10.24
CA ASN A 113 9.11 -3.64 -10.95
C ASN A 113 8.11 -4.80 -10.89
N SER A 114 7.03 -4.67 -10.10
CA SER A 114 5.89 -5.59 -10.10
C SER A 114 5.09 -5.55 -11.42
N ILE A 115 5.33 -4.59 -12.32
CA ILE A 115 4.73 -4.64 -13.66
C ILE A 115 5.30 -5.77 -14.53
N GLN A 116 6.57 -6.16 -14.32
CA GLN A 116 7.28 -7.12 -15.18
C GLN A 116 7.42 -8.48 -14.50
N SER A 117 6.73 -9.50 -15.01
CA SER A 117 6.94 -10.93 -14.70
C SER A 117 6.09 -11.78 -15.65
N LYS A 118 6.54 -12.99 -16.00
CA LYS A 118 5.72 -13.94 -16.78
C LYS A 118 4.39 -14.25 -16.07
N LYS A 119 4.45 -14.53 -14.77
CA LYS A 119 3.26 -14.79 -13.94
C LYS A 119 2.33 -13.57 -13.92
N ARG A 120 2.89 -12.37 -13.73
CA ARG A 120 2.07 -11.17 -13.60
C ARG A 120 1.49 -10.69 -14.92
N TYR A 121 2.15 -10.96 -16.04
CA TYR A 121 1.57 -10.74 -17.36
C TYR A 121 0.22 -11.46 -17.51
N GLU A 122 0.15 -12.72 -17.09
CA GLU A 122 -1.08 -13.51 -17.09
C GLU A 122 -2.12 -12.95 -16.11
N ILE A 123 -1.70 -12.58 -14.90
CA ILE A 123 -2.57 -11.97 -13.87
C ILE A 123 -3.19 -10.66 -14.38
N TRP A 124 -2.39 -9.78 -15.01
CA TRP A 124 -2.85 -8.47 -15.45
C TRP A 124 -3.75 -8.54 -16.68
N GLY A 125 -3.44 -9.41 -17.65
CA GLY A 125 -4.25 -9.56 -18.86
C GLY A 125 -4.46 -8.25 -19.65
N ASN A 126 -3.51 -7.31 -19.58
CA ASN A 126 -3.61 -5.94 -20.10
C ASN A 126 -4.75 -5.08 -19.49
N ASN A 127 -5.33 -5.52 -18.37
CA ASN A 127 -6.33 -4.80 -17.58
C ASN A 127 -5.72 -4.35 -16.25
N ILE A 128 -4.74 -3.46 -16.35
CA ILE A 128 -4.01 -2.82 -15.26
C ILE A 128 -4.09 -1.31 -15.45
N GLN A 129 -4.31 -0.61 -14.35
CA GLN A 129 -4.15 0.83 -14.24
C GLN A 129 -3.02 1.13 -13.25
N MET A 130 -2.32 2.25 -13.42
CA MET A 130 -1.25 2.65 -12.52
C MET A 130 -1.41 4.09 -12.06
N LEU A 131 -1.30 4.33 -10.76
CA LEU A 131 -1.08 5.65 -10.20
C LEU A 131 0.39 5.73 -9.76
N CYS A 132 1.14 6.52 -10.50
CA CYS A 132 2.58 6.67 -10.41
C CYS A 132 2.95 8.07 -9.91
N PHE A 133 4.18 8.19 -9.40
CA PHE A 133 4.65 9.38 -8.70
C PHE A 133 5.91 9.96 -9.31
N ASP A 134 6.10 11.27 -9.16
CA ASP A 134 7.32 12.00 -9.56
C ASP A 134 8.54 11.67 -8.69
N GLY A 135 8.31 11.15 -7.48
CA GLY A 135 9.34 10.75 -6.52
C GLY A 135 9.14 9.35 -5.96
N ARG A 136 10.17 8.84 -5.27
CA ARG A 136 10.06 7.57 -4.52
C ARG A 136 9.37 7.80 -3.18
N ILE A 137 8.51 6.87 -2.79
CA ILE A 137 7.93 6.83 -1.44
C ILE A 137 9.02 6.41 -0.44
N SER A 138 9.12 7.16 0.66
CA SER A 138 9.87 6.78 1.85
C SER A 138 8.93 5.94 2.74
N TYR A 139 9.45 4.99 3.51
CA TYR A 139 8.62 4.10 4.34
C TYR A 139 9.02 4.18 5.81
N HIS A 140 8.04 4.05 6.70
CA HIS A 140 8.30 3.74 8.09
C HIS A 140 8.62 2.25 8.22
N THR A 141 9.25 1.86 9.33
CA THR A 141 9.59 0.47 9.65
C THR A 141 9.21 0.16 11.08
N HIS A 142 9.24 -1.11 11.48
CA HIS A 142 8.95 -1.52 12.87
C HIS A 142 9.84 -0.79 13.90
N GLY A 143 11.09 -0.50 13.54
CA GLY A 143 12.01 0.25 14.40
C GLY A 143 11.88 1.78 14.34
N ASN A 144 11.11 2.33 13.39
CA ASN A 144 10.93 3.77 13.24
C ASN A 144 9.53 4.13 12.70
N MET A 145 8.58 4.24 13.63
CA MET A 145 7.21 4.68 13.37
C MET A 145 7.04 6.21 13.39
N GLN A 146 8.06 6.94 13.83
CA GLN A 146 8.03 8.40 13.97
C GLN A 146 8.39 9.12 12.68
N GLN A 147 9.36 8.60 11.93
CA GLN A 147 9.81 9.21 10.68
C GLN A 147 9.99 8.17 9.57
N ALA A 148 9.48 8.48 8.38
CA ALA A 148 9.70 7.65 7.21
C ALA A 148 11.16 7.74 6.76
N MET A 149 11.80 6.59 6.58
CA MET A 149 13.21 6.54 6.22
C MET A 149 13.44 6.78 4.72
N ASN A 150 14.37 7.68 4.41
CA ASN A 150 14.87 7.88 3.06
C ASN A 150 15.89 6.79 2.68
N GLY A 151 16.13 6.62 1.38
CA GLY A 151 17.14 5.66 0.89
C GLY A 151 16.58 4.34 0.37
N ILE A 152 15.25 4.21 0.25
CA ILE A 152 14.61 3.03 -0.37
C ILE A 152 15.07 2.89 -1.83
N HIS A 153 15.61 1.72 -2.15
CA HIS A 153 16.26 1.45 -3.44
C HIS A 153 15.26 1.15 -4.57
N PHE A 154 14.00 0.88 -4.24
CA PHE A 154 12.93 0.67 -5.21
C PHE A 154 11.98 1.88 -5.26
N GLY A 155 11.34 2.09 -6.42
CA GLY A 155 10.18 2.96 -6.53
C GLY A 155 8.90 2.14 -6.32
N SER A 156 7.84 2.80 -5.86
CA SER A 156 6.51 2.20 -5.68
C SER A 156 5.46 2.98 -6.46
N ALA A 157 4.41 2.28 -6.87
CA ALA A 157 3.24 2.83 -7.52
C ALA A 157 2.01 2.03 -7.09
N TYR A 158 0.83 2.64 -7.19
CA TYR A 158 -0.41 1.88 -7.03
C TYR A 158 -0.70 1.12 -8.32
N PHE A 159 -0.91 -0.18 -8.16
CA PHE A 159 -1.44 -1.07 -9.19
C PHE A 159 -2.93 -1.19 -8.94
N CYS A 160 -3.71 -0.70 -9.91
CA CYS A 160 -5.15 -0.54 -9.76
C CYS A 160 -5.94 -1.33 -10.80
N ARG A 161 -7.21 -1.56 -10.48
CA ARG A 161 -8.25 -2.01 -11.40
C ARG A 161 -9.54 -1.28 -11.08
N ASP A 162 -10.19 -0.74 -12.12
CA ASP A 162 -11.50 -0.09 -12.08
C ASP A 162 -11.63 1.05 -11.04
N ILE A 163 -10.53 1.77 -10.78
CA ILE A 163 -10.49 2.93 -9.88
C ILE A 163 -10.06 4.20 -10.62
N LEU A 164 -9.06 4.10 -11.50
CA LEU A 164 -8.49 5.26 -12.16
C LEU A 164 -9.28 5.63 -13.42
N PRO A 165 -9.29 6.90 -13.84
CA PRO A 165 -9.97 7.31 -15.07
C PRO A 165 -9.23 6.84 -16.34
N THR A 166 -7.92 6.59 -16.27
CA THR A 166 -7.11 6.08 -17.39
C THR A 166 -6.21 4.92 -16.97
N LYS A 167 -5.43 4.37 -17.91
CA LYS A 167 -4.44 3.32 -17.60
C LYS A 167 -3.23 3.85 -16.81
N LEU A 168 -2.94 5.15 -16.87
CA LEU A 168 -1.79 5.73 -16.20
C LEU A 168 -2.10 7.14 -15.72
N GLU A 169 -2.10 7.32 -14.40
CA GLU A 169 -2.16 8.62 -13.74
C GLU A 169 -0.80 8.94 -13.14
N LEU A 170 -0.36 10.19 -13.30
CA LEU A 170 0.85 10.72 -12.67
C LEU A 170 0.46 11.81 -11.67
N ARG A 171 1.02 11.75 -10.47
CA ARG A 171 0.83 12.78 -9.43
C ARG A 171 2.16 13.14 -8.77
N GLN A 172 2.25 14.38 -8.32
CA GLN A 172 3.36 14.82 -7.49
C GLN A 172 3.19 14.28 -6.06
N LEU A 173 4.27 13.75 -5.47
CA LEU A 173 4.30 13.41 -4.05
C LEU A 173 4.74 14.63 -3.22
N VAL A 174 3.77 15.27 -2.58
CA VAL A 174 4.03 16.31 -1.59
C VAL A 174 4.39 15.65 -0.26
N LYS A 175 5.68 15.45 -0.02
CA LYS A 175 6.16 14.77 1.19
C LYS A 175 6.04 15.68 2.42
N TYR A 176 5.57 15.11 3.51
CA TYR A 176 5.60 15.69 4.84
C TYR A 176 5.83 14.60 5.89
N ASP A 177 6.34 14.99 7.05
CA ASP A 177 6.55 14.08 8.17
C ASP A 177 5.30 14.04 9.05
N ARG A 178 4.75 12.84 9.23
CA ARG A 178 3.65 12.56 10.17
C ARG A 178 3.87 11.17 10.77
N PRO A 179 4.04 11.06 12.10
CA PRO A 179 4.18 9.77 12.77
C PRO A 179 2.97 8.86 12.56
N LEU A 180 3.21 7.55 12.44
CA LEU A 180 2.13 6.54 12.39
C LEU A 180 1.54 6.27 13.78
N VAL A 181 2.34 6.41 14.82
CA VAL A 181 1.92 6.30 16.22
C VAL A 181 2.29 7.57 16.96
N THR A 182 1.36 8.09 17.74
CA THR A 182 1.67 9.11 18.75
C THR A 182 2.42 8.44 19.90
N LEU A 183 3.55 9.00 20.31
CA LEU A 183 4.16 8.62 21.57
C LEU A 183 3.16 9.03 22.66
N SER A 184 2.64 8.06 23.42
CA SER A 184 1.94 8.38 24.66
C SER A 184 2.94 9.06 25.58
N ASP A 185 2.62 10.26 26.06
CA ASP A 185 3.37 10.89 27.14
C ASP A 185 3.49 9.89 28.29
N GLY A 186 4.70 9.77 28.85
CA GLY A 186 5.13 8.68 29.72
C GLY A 186 4.12 8.31 30.81
N GLY A 187 3.82 7.01 30.87
CA GLY A 187 3.46 6.37 32.13
C GLY A 187 4.73 5.79 32.73
N ASP A 188 5.40 6.58 33.56
CA ASP A 188 6.26 6.01 34.60
C ASP A 188 5.35 5.24 35.56
N GLU A 189 5.50 3.92 35.62
CA GLU A 189 5.37 3.10 36.84
C GLU A 189 6.52 2.09 36.91
#